data_AF-A0A9P5YAV3-F1
#
_entry.id   AF-A0A9P5YAV3-F1
#
_cell.length_a   1.000
_cell.length_b   1.000
_cell.length_c   1.000
_cell.angle_alpha   90.00
_cell.angle_beta   90.00
_cell.angle_gamma   90.00
#
_symmetry.space_group_name_H-M   'P 1'
#
loop_
_entity.id
_entity.type
_entity.pdbx_description
1 polymer ?
#
loop_
_entity_poly.entity_id
_entity_poly.type
_entity_poly.pdbx_seq_one_letter_code
_entity_poly.pdbx_strand_id
1 'polypeptide(L)'
;MNILQEPSIFDEKRSYYGEVPVEWDLSVLPPEALVDIAMERLSAAGVQLIEWRALLYRRLNVPIITKNFSYIIPDSSISLASSTLSEMGLPESAPPPFLVRTEGDLYSKATLHRLTDSVNFASVRYIALYPSSYISYLPSELEETLSMTHVGCTGYPALPVRILIPRPAALYASLLRLIVKSPKGRRPTRTILESDLSLLIRYHLYQMDPYHKYDDDDDSEDEDQDIIEAVALVQQWTLEKEWREGEEWIGHELSAIVSGTKGVESLLLRPMDNSACY
;
A
#
# COMPACT_ATOMS: atom_id res chain seq x y z
N MET A 1 67.84 4.62 1.67
CA MET A 1 66.92 3.49 1.44
C MET A 1 65.86 3.55 2.52
N ASN A 2 64.71 4.14 2.18
CA ASN A 2 63.55 4.25 3.06
C ASN A 2 62.66 3.04 2.80
N ILE A 3 62.40 2.24 3.83
CA ILE A 3 61.32 1.25 3.83
C ILE A 3 60.24 1.86 4.72
N LEU A 4 59.21 2.41 4.09
CA LEU A 4 57.99 2.84 4.77
C LEU A 4 57.22 1.56 5.13
N GLN A 5 57.00 1.36 6.42
CA GLN A 5 56.17 0.30 6.97
C GLN A 5 54.75 0.86 7.09
N GLU A 6 53.82 0.35 6.28
CA GLU A 6 52.41 0.72 6.32
C GLU A 6 51.76 0.30 7.66
N PRO A 7 50.95 1.15 8.31
CA PRO A 7 50.14 0.72 9.43
C PRO A 7 48.96 -0.14 8.95
N SER A 8 48.84 -1.30 9.59
CA SER A 8 47.75 -2.28 9.51
C SER A 8 46.36 -1.64 9.61
N ILE A 9 45.61 -1.64 8.51
CA ILE A 9 44.17 -1.30 8.41
C ILE A 9 43.35 -2.50 8.93
N PHE A 10 43.49 -2.85 10.21
CA PHE A 10 42.69 -3.90 10.85
C PHE A 10 42.69 -3.71 12.37
N ASP A 11 42.19 -2.58 12.87
CA ASP A 11 41.74 -2.50 14.27
C ASP A 11 40.82 -1.30 14.59
N GLU A 12 39.86 -0.99 13.70
CA GLU A 12 38.76 -0.06 14.00
C GLU A 12 37.42 -0.67 13.54
N LYS A 13 37.04 -1.77 14.17
CA LYS A 13 35.64 -2.25 14.22
C LYS A 13 35.24 -2.46 15.66
N ARG A 14 35.16 -1.37 16.43
CA ARG A 14 34.46 -1.35 17.71
C ARG A 14 33.58 -0.11 17.82
N SER A 15 32.28 -0.39 17.93
CA SER A 15 31.24 0.49 18.46
C SER A 15 30.86 1.72 17.62
N TYR A 16 30.15 1.46 16.51
CA TYR A 16 29.11 2.38 16.00
C TYR A 16 27.71 1.96 16.47
N TYR A 17 27.63 1.05 17.45
CA TYR A 17 26.40 0.75 18.16
C TYR A 17 26.38 1.65 19.39
N GLY A 18 25.92 2.89 19.18
CA GLY A 18 25.45 3.70 20.28
C GLY A 18 24.45 2.87 21.08
N GLU A 19 24.68 2.81 22.38
CA GLU A 19 23.73 2.30 23.36
C GLU A 19 22.33 2.83 23.01
N VAL A 20 21.35 1.93 22.89
CA VAL A 20 19.94 2.30 22.69
C VAL A 20 19.58 3.29 23.79
N PRO A 21 19.32 4.58 23.49
CA PRO A 21 19.02 5.53 24.54
C PRO A 21 17.67 5.17 25.16
N VAL A 22 17.63 5.17 26.49
CA VAL A 22 16.52 5.53 27.39
C VAL A 22 15.12 5.24 26.84
N GLU A 23 14.36 4.33 27.47
CA GLU A 23 12.90 4.13 27.28
C GLU A 23 12.22 5.39 26.71
N TRP A 24 12.05 5.41 25.39
CA TRP A 24 11.48 6.57 24.73
C TRP A 24 10.01 6.64 25.09
N ASP A 25 9.57 7.83 25.49
CA ASP A 25 8.16 8.10 25.65
C ASP A 25 7.51 8.13 24.27
N LEU A 26 6.92 7.00 23.88
CA LEU A 26 6.23 6.85 22.61
C LEU A 26 5.03 7.81 22.49
N SER A 27 4.49 8.30 23.61
CA SER A 27 3.31 9.19 23.61
C SER A 27 3.59 10.57 23.03
N VAL A 28 4.86 11.00 22.97
CA VAL A 28 5.25 12.31 22.41
C VAL A 28 5.69 12.24 20.95
N LEU A 29 5.80 11.03 20.37
CA LEU A 29 6.23 10.86 19.00
C LEU A 29 5.09 11.16 18.01
N PRO A 30 5.42 11.76 16.85
CA PRO A 30 4.43 11.89 15.79
C PRO A 30 4.03 10.50 15.24
N PRO A 31 2.81 10.33 14.72
CA PRO A 31 2.33 9.04 14.22
C PRO A 31 3.25 8.38 13.19
N GLU A 32 3.89 9.19 12.33
CA GLU A 32 4.86 8.75 11.34
C GLU A 32 6.07 8.05 11.97
N ALA A 33 6.62 8.60 13.05
CA ALA A 33 7.74 7.99 13.76
C ALA A 33 7.31 6.71 14.48
N LEU A 34 6.10 6.68 15.05
CA LEU A 34 5.54 5.47 15.66
C LEU A 34 5.36 4.33 14.66
N VAL A 35 4.98 4.65 13.42
CA VAL A 35 4.87 3.66 12.35
C VAL A 35 6.23 3.09 11.99
N ASP A 36 7.26 3.92 11.84
CA ASP A 36 8.61 3.44 11.50
C ASP A 36 9.14 2.48 12.60
N ILE A 37 8.94 2.80 13.87
CA ILE A 37 9.30 1.92 15.00
C ILE A 37 8.47 0.64 14.98
N ALA A 38 7.15 0.76 14.71
CA ALA A 38 6.26 -0.39 14.65
C ALA A 38 6.66 -1.36 13.53
N MET A 39 7.04 -0.83 12.36
CA MET A 39 7.53 -1.64 11.25
C MET A 39 8.83 -2.36 11.60
N GLU A 40 9.76 -1.69 12.28
CA GLU A 40 11.01 -2.30 12.75
C GLU A 40 10.73 -3.46 13.71
N ARG A 41 9.84 -3.24 14.69
CA ARG A 41 9.45 -4.25 15.69
C ARG A 41 8.73 -5.44 15.06
N LEU A 42 7.80 -5.19 14.12
CA LEU A 42 7.11 -6.25 13.38
C LEU A 42 8.09 -7.07 12.51
N SER A 43 9.02 -6.40 11.82
CA SER A 43 10.05 -7.05 11.03
C SER A 43 10.99 -7.90 11.90
N ALA A 44 11.42 -7.37 13.05
CA ALA A 44 12.24 -8.11 14.02
C ALA A 44 11.50 -9.32 14.62
N ALA A 45 10.17 -9.25 14.73
CA ALA A 45 9.32 -10.39 15.12
C ALA A 45 9.08 -11.39 13.98
N GLY A 46 9.67 -11.18 12.79
CA GLY A 46 9.52 -12.05 11.63
C GLY A 46 8.21 -11.86 10.85
N VAL A 47 7.51 -10.74 11.05
CA VAL A 47 6.30 -10.41 10.30
C VAL A 47 6.67 -9.75 8.98
N GLN A 48 6.40 -10.45 7.88
CA GLN A 48 6.57 -9.89 6.54
C GLN A 48 5.43 -8.90 6.24
N LEU A 49 5.79 -7.65 6.02
CA LEU A 49 4.85 -6.58 5.66
C LEU A 49 4.80 -6.41 4.14
N ILE A 50 3.59 -6.30 3.59
CA ILE A 50 3.34 -5.84 2.23
C ILE A 50 2.63 -4.49 2.32
N GLU A 51 3.12 -3.47 1.65
CA GLU A 51 2.46 -2.17 1.66
C GLU A 51 1.18 -2.15 0.84
N TRP A 52 0.21 -1.36 1.32
CA TRP A 52 -1.10 -1.31 0.70
C TRP A 52 -1.76 0.07 0.77
N ARG A 53 -2.70 0.30 -0.17
CA ARG A 53 -3.49 1.54 -0.32
C ARG A 53 -2.64 2.81 -0.39
N ALA A 54 -2.94 3.81 0.44
CA ALA A 54 -2.39 5.16 0.35
C ALA A 54 -0.85 5.22 0.36
N LEU A 55 -0.19 4.30 1.07
CA LEU A 55 1.28 4.20 1.06
C LEU A 55 1.81 3.74 -0.29
N LEU A 56 1.23 2.67 -0.81
CA LEU A 56 1.56 2.13 -2.13
C LEU A 56 1.23 3.13 -3.25
N TYR A 57 0.08 3.81 -3.18
CA TYR A 57 -0.31 4.79 -4.20
C TYR A 57 0.64 5.99 -4.22
N ARG A 58 1.11 6.44 -3.06
CA ARG A 58 2.14 7.49 -2.98
C ARG A 58 3.44 7.07 -3.68
N ARG A 59 3.85 5.80 -3.57
CA ARG A 59 5.03 5.29 -4.31
C ARG A 59 4.85 5.35 -5.82
N LEU A 60 3.62 5.24 -6.28
CA LEU A 60 3.24 5.38 -7.69
C LEU A 60 2.93 6.83 -8.07
N ASN A 61 3.45 7.81 -7.31
CA ASN A 61 3.25 9.25 -7.52
C ASN A 61 1.78 9.72 -7.51
N VAL A 62 0.86 8.94 -6.95
CA VAL A 62 -0.54 9.35 -6.82
C VAL A 62 -0.68 10.34 -5.66
N PRO A 63 -1.27 11.53 -5.87
CA PRO A 63 -1.45 12.54 -4.83
C PRO A 63 -2.56 12.11 -3.84
N ILE A 64 -2.16 11.45 -2.75
CA ILE A 64 -3.10 10.99 -1.72
C ILE A 64 -2.66 11.38 -0.30
N ILE A 65 -3.63 11.78 0.50
CA ILE A 65 -3.46 12.05 1.92
C ILE A 65 -3.45 10.71 2.68
N THR A 66 -2.34 10.38 3.34
CA THR A 66 -2.26 9.18 4.19
C THR A 66 -2.82 9.48 5.57
N LYS A 67 -4.11 9.18 5.76
CA LYS A 67 -4.73 9.18 7.08
C LYS A 67 -4.27 8.00 7.93
N ASN A 68 -4.34 6.79 7.37
CA ASN A 68 -3.98 5.52 8.02
C ASN A 68 -2.84 4.84 7.27
N PHE A 69 -2.07 4.02 7.98
CA PHE A 69 -0.95 3.24 7.45
C PHE A 69 -1.41 1.79 7.28
N SER A 70 -1.52 1.33 6.04
CA SER A 70 -2.15 0.04 5.73
C SER A 70 -1.10 -0.96 5.24
N TYR A 71 -1.07 -2.12 5.87
CA TYR A 71 -0.18 -3.22 5.52
C TYR A 71 -0.96 -4.53 5.41
N ILE A 72 -0.57 -5.36 4.47
CA ILE A 72 -1.03 -6.74 4.37
C ILE A 72 0.03 -7.62 5.04
N ILE A 73 -0.43 -8.60 5.81
CA ILE A 73 0.42 -9.56 6.52
C ILE A 73 -0.10 -10.99 6.32
N PRO A 74 0.76 -12.02 6.46
CA PRO A 74 0.30 -13.41 6.45
C PRO A 74 -0.78 -13.64 7.51
N ASP A 75 -1.83 -14.38 7.15
CA ASP A 75 -2.99 -14.63 8.01
C ASP A 75 -2.59 -15.26 9.35
N SER A 76 -1.61 -16.16 9.32
CA SER A 76 -1.04 -16.82 10.51
C SER A 76 -0.32 -15.86 11.45
N SER A 77 0.11 -14.70 10.95
CA SER A 77 0.93 -13.73 11.70
C SER A 77 0.10 -12.61 12.33
N ILE A 78 -1.22 -12.56 12.12
CA ILE A 78 -2.10 -11.50 12.66
C ILE A 78 -2.02 -11.43 14.19
N SER A 79 -2.14 -12.56 14.86
CA SER A 79 -2.09 -12.59 16.33
C SER A 79 -0.74 -12.12 16.86
N LEU A 80 0.36 -12.54 16.24
CA LEU A 80 1.71 -12.13 16.61
C LEU A 80 1.88 -10.63 16.41
N ALA A 81 1.50 -10.12 15.23
CA ALA A 81 1.60 -8.71 14.90
C ALA A 81 0.78 -7.82 15.86
N SER A 82 -0.47 -8.22 16.18
CA SER A 82 -1.31 -7.50 17.14
C SER A 82 -0.69 -7.49 18.54
N SER A 83 -0.15 -8.63 19.01
CA SER A 83 0.55 -8.67 20.30
C SER A 83 1.78 -7.77 20.32
N THR A 84 2.61 -7.80 19.26
CA THR A 84 3.80 -6.95 19.15
C THR A 84 3.45 -5.47 19.20
N LEU A 85 2.42 -5.04 18.48
CA LEU A 85 1.97 -3.64 18.50
C LEU A 85 1.38 -3.24 19.87
N SER A 86 0.62 -4.14 20.49
CA SER A 86 0.04 -3.89 21.82
C SER A 86 1.12 -3.78 22.90
N GLU A 87 2.17 -4.61 22.84
CA GLU A 87 3.33 -4.55 23.73
C GLU A 87 4.13 -3.25 23.57
N MET A 88 4.10 -2.64 22.38
CA MET A 88 4.64 -1.29 22.15
C MET A 88 3.75 -0.17 22.70
N GLY A 89 2.59 -0.48 23.29
CA GLY A 89 1.63 0.53 23.74
C GLY A 89 0.77 1.10 22.62
N LEU A 90 0.66 0.42 21.47
CA LEU A 90 -0.29 0.77 20.41
C LEU A 90 -1.53 -0.12 20.52
N PRO A 91 -2.59 0.32 21.24
CA PRO A 91 -3.70 -0.56 21.57
C PRO A 91 -4.51 -0.93 20.33
N GLU A 92 -4.95 -2.19 20.28
CA GLU A 92 -5.96 -2.64 19.33
C GLU A 92 -7.29 -1.90 19.59
N SER A 93 -7.93 -1.45 18.52
CA SER A 93 -9.19 -0.72 18.56
C SER A 93 -10.21 -1.40 17.66
N ALA A 94 -11.43 -1.57 18.16
CA ALA A 94 -12.55 -1.94 17.31
C ALA A 94 -12.77 -0.86 16.22
N PRO A 95 -13.15 -1.24 15.00
CA PRO A 95 -13.43 -0.29 13.94
C PRO A 95 -14.66 0.57 14.33
N PRO A 96 -14.57 1.91 14.26
CA PRO A 96 -15.69 2.77 14.60
C PRO A 96 -16.93 2.43 13.74
N PRO A 97 -18.14 2.27 14.34
CA PRO A 97 -19.34 1.87 13.59
C PRO A 97 -19.67 2.78 12.40
N PHE A 98 -19.39 4.07 12.55
CA PHE A 98 -19.55 5.04 11.46
C PHE A 98 -18.66 4.71 10.26
N LEU A 99 -17.38 4.39 10.49
CA LEU A 99 -16.42 4.06 9.43
C LEU A 99 -16.75 2.71 8.80
N VAL A 100 -17.21 1.72 9.57
CA VAL A 100 -17.72 0.46 9.00
C VAL A 100 -18.93 0.73 8.08
N ARG A 101 -19.81 1.65 8.45
CA ARG A 101 -20.97 2.01 7.61
C ARG A 101 -20.57 2.76 6.33
N THR A 102 -19.54 3.59 6.36
CA THR A 102 -19.12 4.44 5.22
C THR A 102 -17.99 3.86 4.39
N GLU A 103 -17.23 2.90 4.91
CA GLU A 103 -16.07 2.29 4.23
C GLU A 103 -16.15 0.75 4.13
N GLY A 104 -17.06 0.14 4.89
CA GLY A 104 -17.37 -1.29 4.80
C GLY A 104 -16.21 -2.19 5.20
N ASP A 105 -15.90 -3.15 4.34
CA ASP A 105 -14.88 -4.18 4.55
C ASP A 105 -13.46 -3.66 4.61
N LEU A 106 -13.20 -2.47 4.09
CA LEU A 106 -11.92 -1.79 4.26
C LEU A 106 -11.62 -1.48 5.74
N TYR A 107 -12.63 -1.35 6.59
CA TYR A 107 -12.44 -1.23 8.04
C TYR A 107 -12.82 -2.51 8.78
N SER A 108 -13.83 -3.24 8.32
CA SER A 108 -14.32 -4.43 9.03
C SER A 108 -13.35 -5.61 8.98
N LYS A 109 -12.47 -5.66 7.95
CA LYS A 109 -11.50 -6.76 7.74
C LYS A 109 -10.10 -6.45 8.26
N ALA A 110 -9.85 -5.24 8.75
CA ALA A 110 -8.57 -4.84 9.29
C ALA A 110 -8.51 -5.08 10.80
N THR A 111 -7.36 -5.52 11.30
CA THR A 111 -6.99 -5.34 12.70
C THR A 111 -6.39 -3.95 12.85
N LEU A 112 -7.02 -3.09 13.65
CA LEU A 112 -6.65 -1.67 13.75
C LEU A 112 -5.92 -1.40 15.06
N HIS A 113 -4.71 -0.87 14.98
CA HIS A 113 -3.96 -0.36 16.14
C HIS A 113 -3.92 1.16 16.10
N ARG A 114 -4.31 1.77 17.20
CA ARG A 114 -4.46 3.22 17.27
C ARG A 114 -3.10 3.90 17.46
N LEU A 115 -2.84 4.93 16.64
CA LEU A 115 -1.60 5.73 16.68
C LEU A 115 -1.74 7.05 17.42
N THR A 116 -2.97 7.52 17.66
CA THR A 116 -3.24 8.83 18.27
C THR A 116 -4.23 8.73 19.42
N ASP A 117 -3.99 9.46 20.49
CA ASP A 117 -4.89 9.48 21.66
C ASP A 117 -6.15 10.34 21.46
N SER A 118 -6.27 11.03 20.31
CA SER A 118 -7.36 11.95 20.03
C SER A 118 -8.73 11.28 20.04
N VAL A 119 -9.65 11.75 20.89
CA VAL A 119 -11.04 11.27 20.92
C VAL A 119 -11.87 11.73 19.71
N ASN A 120 -11.35 12.66 18.90
CA ASN A 120 -12.00 13.11 17.68
C ASN A 120 -11.76 12.12 16.54
N PHE A 121 -12.82 11.44 16.09
CA PHE A 121 -12.77 10.44 15.01
C PHE A 121 -12.10 10.94 13.72
N ALA A 122 -12.17 12.25 13.42
CA ALA A 122 -11.53 12.83 12.24
C ALA A 122 -10.00 12.80 12.35
N SER A 123 -9.47 12.87 13.57
CA SER A 123 -8.04 12.93 13.88
C SER A 123 -7.47 11.59 14.36
N VAL A 124 -8.30 10.55 14.51
CA VAL A 124 -7.81 9.21 14.81
C VAL A 124 -7.08 8.65 13.58
N ARG A 125 -5.87 8.13 13.81
CA ARG A 125 -5.06 7.45 12.81
C ARG A 125 -4.76 6.04 13.29
N TYR A 126 -4.62 5.12 12.34
CA TYR A 126 -4.40 3.70 12.63
C TYR A 126 -3.23 3.13 11.84
N ILE A 127 -2.56 2.14 12.42
CA ILE A 127 -1.95 1.04 11.67
C ILE A 127 -3.06 0.03 11.40
N ALA A 128 -3.34 -0.24 10.12
CA ALA A 128 -4.35 -1.20 9.70
C ALA A 128 -3.65 -2.43 9.11
N LEU A 129 -3.80 -3.57 9.77
CA LEU A 129 -3.24 -4.85 9.35
C LEU A 129 -4.34 -5.68 8.67
N TYR A 130 -4.11 -6.04 7.41
CA TYR A 130 -5.04 -6.83 6.61
C TYR A 130 -4.51 -8.25 6.42
N PRO A 131 -5.37 -9.29 6.53
CA PRO A 131 -4.98 -10.63 6.17
C PRO A 131 -4.62 -10.72 4.69
N SER A 132 -3.54 -11.45 4.39
CA SER A 132 -3.15 -11.81 3.03
C SER A 132 -4.28 -12.45 2.23
N SER A 133 -5.15 -13.26 2.85
CA SER A 133 -6.30 -13.86 2.17
C SER A 133 -7.33 -12.85 1.66
N TYR A 134 -7.39 -11.65 2.25
CA TYR A 134 -8.34 -10.61 1.81
C TYR A 134 -7.98 -10.02 0.44
N ILE A 135 -6.70 -9.70 0.23
CA ILE A 135 -6.19 -9.10 -1.03
C ILE A 135 -5.70 -10.18 -2.00
N SER A 136 -5.21 -11.28 -1.44
CA SER A 136 -4.81 -12.51 -2.13
C SER A 136 -3.64 -12.35 -3.10
N TYR A 137 -2.61 -11.53 -2.84
CA TYR A 137 -1.39 -11.47 -3.68
C TYR A 137 -0.61 -12.79 -3.68
N LEU A 138 0.00 -13.13 -4.82
CA LEU A 138 0.95 -14.24 -4.93
C LEU A 138 2.38 -13.76 -4.64
N PRO A 139 3.27 -14.63 -4.12
CA PRO A 139 4.66 -14.24 -3.90
C PRO A 139 5.38 -13.72 -5.16
N SER A 140 5.06 -14.27 -6.34
CA SER A 140 5.64 -13.84 -7.63
C SER A 140 5.16 -12.48 -8.11
N GLU A 141 4.10 -11.94 -7.50
CA GLU A 141 3.54 -10.62 -7.81
C GLU A 141 4.18 -9.51 -6.96
N LEU A 142 5.06 -9.88 -6.02
CA LEU A 142 5.63 -8.98 -5.02
C LEU A 142 7.11 -8.77 -5.27
N GLU A 143 7.58 -7.56 -5.01
CA GLU A 143 8.97 -7.17 -5.07
C GLU A 143 9.43 -6.66 -3.71
N GLU A 144 10.66 -7.02 -3.33
CA GLU A 144 11.26 -6.54 -2.10
C GLU A 144 11.83 -5.13 -2.31
N THR A 145 11.51 -4.23 -1.40
CA THR A 145 12.03 -2.86 -1.39
C THR A 145 12.27 -2.39 0.03
N LEU A 146 12.84 -1.20 0.16
CA LEU A 146 12.98 -0.54 1.45
C LEU A 146 11.74 0.32 1.72
N SER A 147 11.27 0.29 2.97
CA SER A 147 10.25 1.21 3.43
C SER A 147 10.74 2.64 3.20
N MET A 148 9.88 3.48 2.63
CA MET A 148 10.15 4.91 2.61
C MET A 148 9.92 5.38 4.03
N THR A 149 11.00 5.62 4.77
CA THR A 149 10.91 6.13 6.14
C THR A 149 9.98 7.34 6.15
N HIS A 150 8.94 7.32 6.97
CA HIS A 150 8.04 8.46 7.15
C HIS A 150 8.73 9.62 7.88
N VAL A 151 9.96 9.37 8.37
CA VAL A 151 10.80 10.14 9.28
C VAL A 151 11.73 11.18 8.64
N GLY A 152 11.54 11.53 7.36
CA GLY A 152 12.28 12.65 6.73
C GLY A 152 12.27 13.98 7.52
N CYS A 153 11.40 14.13 8.52
CA CYS A 153 11.19 15.36 9.28
C CYS A 153 11.52 15.32 10.79
N THR A 154 11.91 14.19 11.40
CA THR A 154 11.92 14.09 12.89
C THR A 154 13.29 13.88 13.53
N GLY A 155 14.38 13.81 12.75
CA GLY A 155 15.74 13.61 13.28
C GLY A 155 15.96 12.25 13.96
N TYR A 156 15.01 11.32 13.80
CA TYR A 156 15.04 9.98 14.37
C TYR A 156 15.74 9.00 13.40
N PRO A 157 16.72 8.20 13.83
CA PRO A 157 17.36 7.22 12.97
C PRO A 157 16.47 5.96 12.86
N ALA A 158 15.41 6.03 12.06
CA ALA A 158 14.68 4.82 11.69
C ALA A 158 15.53 4.01 10.70
N LEU A 159 15.82 2.75 11.03
CA LEU A 159 16.50 1.86 10.09
C LEU A 159 15.55 1.52 8.93
N PRO A 160 16.05 1.47 7.69
CA PRO A 160 15.21 1.10 6.56
C PRO A 160 14.74 -0.35 6.72
N VAL A 161 13.43 -0.53 6.87
CA VAL A 161 12.80 -1.84 7.01
C VAL A 161 12.55 -2.43 5.61
N ARG A 162 12.94 -3.69 5.41
CA ARG A 162 12.60 -4.44 4.20
C ARG A 162 11.12 -4.76 4.18
N ILE A 163 10.45 -4.38 3.11
CA ILE A 163 9.02 -4.61 2.89
C ILE A 163 8.80 -5.18 1.50
N LEU A 164 7.61 -5.71 1.28
CA LEU A 164 7.15 -6.11 -0.03
C LEU A 164 6.20 -5.05 -0.61
N ILE A 165 6.27 -4.86 -1.91
CA ILE A 165 5.30 -4.08 -2.68
C ILE A 165 4.78 -4.92 -3.84
N PRO A 166 3.48 -4.85 -4.20
CA PRO A 166 3.00 -5.49 -5.41
C PRO A 166 3.50 -4.75 -6.65
N ARG A 167 3.80 -5.51 -7.70
CA ARG A 167 4.04 -4.96 -9.04
C ARG A 167 2.80 -4.21 -9.52
N PRO A 168 2.93 -3.18 -10.38
CA PRO A 168 1.79 -2.39 -10.83
C PRO A 168 0.64 -3.23 -11.40
N ALA A 169 0.91 -4.17 -12.31
CA ALA A 169 -0.12 -5.05 -12.86
C ALA A 169 -0.87 -5.83 -11.76
N ALA A 170 -0.15 -6.36 -10.77
CA ALA A 170 -0.75 -7.08 -9.64
C ALA A 170 -1.61 -6.17 -8.76
N LEU A 171 -1.21 -4.91 -8.56
CA LEU A 171 -2.03 -3.92 -7.85
C LEU A 171 -3.38 -3.73 -8.55
N TYR A 172 -3.39 -3.41 -9.85
CA TYR A 172 -4.64 -3.23 -10.60
C TYR A 172 -5.49 -4.50 -10.60
N ALA A 173 -4.87 -5.67 -10.80
CA ALA A 173 -5.57 -6.95 -10.73
C ALA A 173 -6.23 -7.17 -9.37
N SER A 174 -5.53 -6.90 -8.26
CA SER A 174 -6.08 -7.04 -6.92
C SER A 174 -7.27 -6.10 -6.66
N LEU A 175 -7.22 -4.86 -7.13
CA LEU A 175 -8.33 -3.92 -7.01
C LEU A 175 -9.54 -4.41 -7.80
N LEU A 176 -9.35 -4.86 -9.04
CA LEU A 176 -10.43 -5.40 -9.86
C LEU A 176 -11.05 -6.65 -9.23
N ARG A 177 -10.23 -7.58 -8.71
CA ARG A 177 -10.74 -8.75 -7.96
C ARG A 177 -11.59 -8.32 -6.77
N LEU A 178 -11.16 -7.32 -5.99
CA LEU A 178 -11.91 -6.81 -4.83
C LEU A 178 -13.20 -6.11 -5.25
N ILE A 179 -13.17 -5.30 -6.32
CA ILE A 179 -14.34 -4.62 -6.87
C ILE A 179 -15.39 -5.66 -7.29
N VAL A 180 -14.99 -6.69 -8.04
CA VAL A 180 -15.91 -7.73 -8.51
C VAL A 180 -16.42 -8.61 -7.35
N LYS A 181 -15.57 -8.94 -6.37
CA LYS A 181 -15.98 -9.68 -5.15
C LYS A 181 -16.93 -8.88 -4.26
N SER A 182 -16.89 -7.54 -4.31
CA SER A 182 -17.74 -6.66 -3.51
C SER A 182 -19.16 -6.55 -4.11
N PRO A 183 -20.18 -7.19 -3.52
CA PRO A 183 -21.52 -7.20 -4.10
C PRO A 183 -22.11 -5.79 -4.16
N LYS A 184 -23.04 -5.52 -5.10
CA LYS A 184 -23.73 -4.21 -5.22
C LYS A 184 -24.42 -3.74 -3.93
N GLY A 185 -24.73 -4.65 -3.00
CA GLY A 185 -25.27 -4.33 -1.66
C GLY A 185 -24.25 -3.80 -0.66
N ARG A 186 -22.94 -4.07 -0.84
CA ARG A 186 -21.84 -3.50 -0.06
C ARG A 186 -21.25 -2.27 -0.77
N ARG A 187 -22.12 -1.30 -1.09
CA ARG A 187 -21.76 -0.07 -1.80
C ARG A 187 -20.52 0.64 -1.25
N PRO A 188 -20.32 0.79 0.08
CA PRO A 188 -19.27 1.67 0.56
C PRO A 188 -17.85 1.21 0.17
N THR A 189 -17.54 -0.06 0.37
CA THR A 189 -16.24 -0.63 -0.03
C THR A 189 -16.02 -0.55 -1.53
N ARG A 190 -17.04 -0.93 -2.31
CA ARG A 190 -16.96 -0.89 -3.76
C ARG A 190 -16.70 0.53 -4.25
N THR A 191 -17.46 1.52 -3.80
CA THR A 191 -17.28 2.93 -4.18
C THR A 191 -15.88 3.45 -3.89
N ILE A 192 -15.31 3.07 -2.74
CA ILE A 192 -13.93 3.47 -2.41
C ILE A 192 -12.92 2.78 -3.33
N LEU A 193 -13.08 1.49 -3.61
CA LEU A 193 -12.18 0.78 -4.53
C LEU A 193 -12.27 1.31 -5.97
N GLU A 194 -13.47 1.67 -6.42
CA GLU A 194 -13.68 2.31 -7.73
C GLU A 194 -13.01 3.69 -7.76
N SER A 195 -13.12 4.48 -6.68
CA SER A 195 -12.42 5.77 -6.55
C SER A 195 -10.90 5.60 -6.51
N ASP A 196 -10.40 4.61 -5.78
CA ASP A 196 -8.96 4.27 -5.71
C ASP A 196 -8.44 3.89 -7.10
N LEU A 197 -9.19 3.07 -7.85
CA LEU A 197 -8.85 2.69 -9.22
C LEU A 197 -8.82 3.90 -10.16
N SER A 198 -9.82 4.78 -10.09
CA SER A 198 -9.86 5.99 -10.93
C SER A 198 -8.68 6.93 -10.64
N LEU A 199 -8.29 7.10 -9.37
CA LEU A 199 -7.11 7.89 -9.00
C LEU A 199 -5.82 7.28 -9.56
N LEU A 200 -5.67 5.96 -9.46
CA LEU A 200 -4.52 5.24 -10.01
C LEU A 200 -4.46 5.34 -11.54
N ILE A 201 -5.58 5.23 -12.24
CA ILE A 201 -5.60 5.40 -13.70
C ILE A 201 -5.14 6.81 -14.05
N ARG A 202 -5.74 7.82 -13.41
CA ARG A 202 -5.46 9.23 -13.69
C ARG A 202 -4.01 9.62 -13.46
N TYR A 203 -3.44 9.27 -12.31
CA TYR A 203 -2.12 9.78 -11.93
C TYR A 203 -0.97 8.84 -12.28
N HIS A 204 -1.21 7.52 -12.26
CA HIS A 204 -0.16 6.55 -12.54
C HIS A 204 -0.17 6.06 -14.00
N LEU A 205 -1.33 5.79 -14.61
CA LEU A 205 -1.34 5.34 -16.01
C LEU A 205 -1.26 6.49 -17.00
N TYR A 206 -2.10 7.53 -16.85
CA TYR A 206 -2.01 8.72 -17.70
C TYR A 206 -0.86 9.66 -17.31
N GLN A 207 -0.09 9.32 -16.27
CA GLN A 207 1.05 10.12 -15.80
C GLN A 207 0.73 11.61 -15.53
N MET A 208 -0.55 11.93 -15.22
CA MET A 208 -0.94 13.32 -14.98
C MET A 208 -0.11 13.93 -13.84
N ASP A 209 0.43 15.12 -14.08
CA ASP A 209 1.15 15.87 -13.05
C ASP A 209 0.14 16.38 -11.99
N PRO A 210 0.29 15.98 -10.71
CA PRO A 210 -0.60 16.42 -9.65
C PRO A 210 -0.53 17.93 -9.36
N TYR A 211 0.45 18.64 -9.92
CA TYR A 211 0.67 20.08 -9.72
C TYR A 211 0.47 20.91 -10.99
N HIS A 212 0.10 20.30 -12.12
CA HIS A 212 -0.19 21.05 -13.34
C HIS A 212 -1.42 21.93 -13.13
N LYS A 213 -1.28 23.23 -13.43
CA LYS A 213 -2.42 24.14 -13.51
C LYS A 213 -2.93 24.02 -14.94
N TYR A 214 -4.17 23.56 -15.09
CA TYR A 214 -4.88 23.60 -16.36
C TYR A 214 -4.86 25.04 -16.89
N ASP A 215 -4.04 25.31 -17.89
CA ASP A 215 -4.18 26.49 -18.73
C ASP A 215 -5.11 26.06 -19.87
N ASP A 216 -6.37 26.49 -19.76
CA ASP A 216 -7.59 25.97 -20.39
C ASP A 216 -7.65 25.85 -21.94
N ASP A 217 -6.58 26.06 -22.70
CA ASP A 217 -6.69 26.36 -24.14
C ASP A 217 -6.03 25.38 -25.15
N ASP A 218 -5.35 24.28 -24.77
CA ASP A 218 -4.76 23.35 -25.78
C ASP A 218 -4.63 21.85 -25.38
N ASP A 219 -5.24 21.40 -24.27
CA ASP A 219 -4.92 20.10 -23.65
C ASP A 219 -5.50 18.84 -24.37
N SER A 220 -6.30 18.98 -25.43
CA SER A 220 -7.05 17.82 -25.97
C SER A 220 -6.22 16.81 -26.76
N GLU A 221 -5.11 17.21 -27.39
CA GLU A 221 -4.26 16.28 -28.16
C GLU A 221 -3.35 15.45 -27.24
N ASP A 222 -2.88 16.04 -26.13
CA ASP A 222 -2.05 15.37 -25.14
C ASP A 222 -2.86 14.33 -24.33
N GLU A 223 -4.13 14.63 -24.01
CA GLU A 223 -5.04 13.68 -23.34
C GLU A 223 -5.26 12.38 -24.14
N ASP A 224 -5.41 12.48 -25.47
CA ASP A 224 -5.61 11.31 -26.34
C ASP A 224 -4.33 10.44 -26.39
N GLN A 225 -3.15 11.06 -26.40
CA GLN A 225 -1.87 10.36 -26.41
C GLN A 225 -1.63 9.61 -25.09
N ASP A 226 -1.91 10.25 -23.94
CA ASP A 226 -1.79 9.63 -22.61
C ASP A 226 -2.68 8.38 -22.48
N ILE A 227 -3.90 8.45 -23.02
CA ILE A 227 -4.82 7.31 -23.06
C ILE A 227 -4.24 6.17 -23.92
N ILE A 228 -3.71 6.48 -25.11
CA ILE A 228 -3.10 5.49 -26.00
C ILE A 228 -1.92 4.78 -25.32
N GLU A 229 -1.03 5.53 -24.68
CA GLU A 229 0.13 4.98 -23.96
C GLU A 229 -0.28 4.13 -22.77
N ALA A 230 -1.25 4.59 -21.98
CA ALA A 230 -1.81 3.84 -20.86
C ALA A 230 -2.45 2.52 -21.31
N VAL A 231 -3.21 2.53 -22.40
CA VAL A 231 -3.79 1.32 -22.99
C VAL A 231 -2.69 0.37 -23.48
N ALA A 232 -1.67 0.90 -24.16
CA ALA A 232 -0.54 0.11 -24.65
C ALA A 232 0.23 -0.56 -23.51
N LEU A 233 0.44 0.13 -22.39
CA LEU A 233 1.07 -0.43 -21.18
C LEU A 233 0.25 -1.61 -20.61
N VAL A 234 -1.07 -1.48 -20.50
CA VAL A 234 -1.93 -2.57 -20.02
C VAL A 234 -1.91 -3.77 -20.99
N GLN A 235 -1.87 -3.51 -22.29
CA GLN A 235 -1.73 -4.56 -23.30
C GLN A 235 -0.37 -5.24 -23.21
N GLN A 236 0.71 -4.49 -22.95
CA GLN A 236 2.04 -5.05 -22.71
C GLN A 236 2.04 -6.02 -21.53
N TRP A 237 1.44 -5.65 -20.38
CA TRP A 237 1.29 -6.57 -19.25
C TRP A 237 0.56 -7.87 -19.63
N THR A 238 -0.41 -7.78 -20.53
CA THR A 238 -1.11 -8.96 -21.06
C THR A 238 -0.19 -9.84 -21.89
N LEU A 239 0.63 -9.25 -22.76
CA LEU A 239 1.60 -9.98 -23.58
C LEU A 239 2.71 -10.63 -22.75
N GLU A 240 3.12 -9.96 -21.68
CA GLU A 240 4.12 -10.43 -20.70
C GLU A 240 3.56 -11.47 -19.74
N LYS A 241 2.26 -11.79 -19.82
CA LYS A 241 1.56 -12.75 -18.95
C LYS A 241 1.66 -12.37 -17.46
N GLU A 242 1.52 -11.08 -17.18
CA GLU A 242 1.48 -10.54 -15.81
C GLU A 242 0.19 -10.95 -15.06
N TRP A 243 -0.88 -11.30 -15.80
CA TRP A 243 -2.12 -11.81 -15.23
C TRP A 243 -1.98 -13.27 -14.82
N ARG A 244 -2.72 -13.67 -13.78
CA ARG A 244 -2.81 -15.09 -13.41
C ARG A 244 -3.54 -15.87 -14.50
N GLU A 245 -3.27 -17.17 -14.55
CA GLU A 245 -4.02 -18.10 -15.38
C GLU A 245 -5.53 -17.99 -15.09
N GLY A 246 -6.33 -17.77 -16.13
CA GLY A 246 -7.78 -17.57 -16.03
C GLY A 246 -8.21 -16.14 -15.68
N GLU A 247 -7.25 -15.24 -15.45
CA GLU A 247 -7.50 -13.82 -15.18
C GLU A 247 -7.11 -12.89 -16.34
N GLU A 248 -6.93 -13.43 -17.54
CA GLU A 248 -6.62 -12.65 -18.75
C GLU A 248 -7.72 -11.62 -19.07
N TRP A 249 -8.93 -11.86 -18.57
CA TRP A 249 -10.03 -10.90 -18.64
C TRP A 249 -9.69 -9.57 -17.97
N ILE A 250 -8.83 -9.55 -16.94
CA ILE A 250 -8.43 -8.33 -16.22
C ILE A 250 -7.77 -7.35 -17.19
N GLY A 251 -6.86 -7.81 -18.04
CA GLY A 251 -6.21 -6.96 -19.04
C GLY A 251 -7.22 -6.31 -19.99
N HIS A 252 -8.16 -7.11 -20.51
CA HIS A 252 -9.21 -6.60 -21.40
C HIS A 252 -10.13 -5.56 -20.70
N GLU A 253 -10.59 -5.87 -19.48
CA GLU A 253 -11.47 -4.95 -18.74
C GLU A 253 -10.74 -3.67 -18.33
N LEU A 254 -9.49 -3.77 -17.88
CA LEU A 254 -8.69 -2.60 -17.51
C LEU A 254 -8.40 -1.73 -18.74
N SER A 255 -8.00 -2.31 -19.87
CA SER A 255 -7.80 -1.55 -21.12
C SER A 255 -9.09 -0.83 -21.56
N ALA A 256 -10.25 -1.47 -21.43
CA ALA A 256 -11.53 -0.85 -21.77
C ALA A 256 -11.91 0.32 -20.83
N ILE A 257 -11.56 0.22 -19.55
CA ILE A 257 -11.75 1.29 -18.57
C ILE A 257 -10.81 2.45 -18.86
N VAL A 258 -9.54 2.16 -19.10
CA VAL A 258 -8.50 3.15 -19.40
C VAL A 258 -8.78 3.85 -20.73
N SER A 259 -9.36 3.18 -21.72
CA SER A 259 -9.76 3.83 -22.98
C SER A 259 -11.06 4.64 -22.89
N GLY A 260 -11.73 4.65 -21.73
CA GLY A 260 -13.04 5.29 -21.57
C GLY A 260 -14.20 4.57 -22.27
N THR A 261 -13.95 3.46 -22.98
CA THR A 261 -15.01 2.67 -23.64
C THR A 261 -15.95 1.98 -22.64
N LYS A 262 -15.49 1.81 -21.40
CA LYS A 262 -16.23 1.17 -20.31
C LYS A 262 -16.05 1.93 -19.00
N GLY A 263 -17.14 2.19 -18.27
CA GLY A 263 -17.05 2.74 -16.91
C GLY A 263 -16.70 1.69 -15.86
N VAL A 264 -16.03 2.07 -14.77
CA VAL A 264 -15.62 1.14 -13.69
C VAL A 264 -16.85 0.43 -13.07
N GLU A 265 -17.98 1.12 -12.98
CA GLU A 265 -19.24 0.62 -12.42
C GLU A 265 -19.84 -0.58 -13.19
N SER A 266 -19.38 -0.79 -14.43
CA SER A 266 -19.88 -1.85 -15.32
C SER A 266 -19.12 -3.18 -15.20
N LEU A 267 -18.18 -3.29 -14.26
CA LEU A 267 -17.41 -4.51 -13.93
C LEU A 267 -18.23 -5.68 -13.35
N LEU A 268 -19.53 -5.78 -13.59
CA LEU A 268 -20.43 -6.76 -12.94
C LEU A 268 -21.38 -7.49 -13.91
N LEU A 269 -21.04 -7.59 -15.20
CA LEU A 269 -21.89 -8.26 -16.19
C LEU A 269 -21.43 -9.67 -16.59
N ARG A 270 -20.37 -10.22 -15.99
CA ARG A 270 -20.04 -11.63 -16.21
C ARG A 270 -20.72 -12.49 -15.14
N PRO A 271 -21.51 -13.52 -15.51
CA PRO A 271 -21.75 -14.61 -14.59
C PRO A 271 -20.37 -15.21 -14.27
N MET A 272 -19.91 -15.07 -13.03
CA MET A 272 -18.82 -15.91 -12.57
C MET A 272 -19.35 -17.34 -12.64
N ASP A 273 -18.85 -18.13 -13.59
CA ASP A 273 -19.04 -19.57 -13.55
C ASP A 273 -18.49 -20.05 -12.20
N ASN A 274 -19.38 -20.57 -11.37
CA ASN A 274 -19.11 -21.06 -10.00
C ASN A 274 -18.25 -22.34 -9.99
N SER A 275 -17.20 -22.41 -10.79
CA SER A 275 -16.39 -23.61 -11.01
C SER A 275 -14.93 -23.43 -10.59
N ALA A 276 -14.67 -22.70 -9.50
CA ALA A 276 -13.38 -22.79 -8.79
C ALA A 276 -13.51 -22.27 -7.34
N CYS A 277 -14.23 -23.01 -6.51
CA CYS A 277 -14.05 -22.96 -5.06
C CYS A 277 -13.29 -24.21 -4.65
N TYR A 278 -11.97 -24.10 -4.42
CA TYR A 278 -11.21 -24.96 -3.51
C TYR A 278 -10.11 -24.12 -2.86
#